data_AF-A0A3C1VGD3-F1
#
_entry.id   AF-A0A3C1VGD3-F1
#
_cell.length_a   1.000
_cell.length_b   1.000
_cell.length_c   1.000
_cell.angle_alpha   90.00
_cell.angle_beta   90.00
_cell.angle_gamma   90.00
#
_symmetry.space_group_name_H-M   'P 1'
#
loop_
_entity.id
_entity.type
_entity.pdbx_description
1 polymer ?
#
loop_
_entity_poly.entity_id
_entity_poly.type
_entity_poly.pdbx_seq_one_letter_code
_entity_poly.pdbx_strand_id
1 'polypeptide(L)'
;MTPTLTSLKKPFGTAKMLELTGVRYLAWEDAFEVDFEDGLTFMEPHATIRKANKILPKAEIERVEMDEELHEGFFVHYNNGQTAEVSWAFIRELPPRKHK
;
A
#
# COMPACT_ATOMS: atom_id res chain seq x y z
N MET A 1 -0.03 2.01 21.45
CA MET A 1 0.03 2.83 20.23
C MET A 1 1.18 2.33 19.40
N THR A 2 0.89 1.52 18.39
CA THR A 2 1.92 1.05 17.44
C THR A 2 2.34 2.29 16.64
N PRO A 3 3.62 2.71 16.68
CA PRO A 3 4.06 3.87 15.91
C PRO A 3 3.79 3.61 14.44
N THR A 4 3.14 4.54 13.74
CA THR A 4 2.92 4.46 12.30
C THR A 4 4.28 4.58 11.59
N LEU A 5 4.81 3.44 11.11
CA LEU A 5 6.18 3.27 10.60
C LEU A 5 6.44 3.87 9.21
N THR A 6 5.76 4.95 8.82
CA THR A 6 6.11 5.69 7.58
C THR A 6 7.56 6.16 7.59
N SER A 7 8.19 6.32 8.77
CA SER A 7 9.62 6.63 8.91
C SER A 7 10.56 5.49 8.49
N LEU A 8 10.08 4.26 8.32
CA LEU A 8 10.92 3.12 7.91
C LEU A 8 11.02 2.96 6.39
N LYS A 9 10.25 3.73 5.61
CA LYS A 9 10.37 3.70 4.15
C LYS A 9 11.80 4.06 3.75
N LYS A 10 12.36 3.26 2.84
CA LYS A 10 13.72 3.45 2.31
C LYS A 10 13.69 4.41 1.12
N PRO A 11 14.81 5.03 0.74
CA PRO A 11 14.90 5.73 -0.53
C PRO A 11 14.49 4.84 -1.72
N PHE A 12 13.92 5.44 -2.76
CA PHE A 12 13.57 4.75 -4.01
C PHE A 12 14.74 3.92 -4.56
N GLY A 13 14.47 2.66 -4.93
CA GLY A 13 15.43 1.72 -5.50
C GLY A 13 16.46 1.17 -4.51
N THR A 14 16.20 1.24 -3.20
CA THR A 14 17.15 0.79 -2.16
C THR A 14 16.56 -0.23 -1.19
N ALA A 15 15.24 -0.43 -1.19
CA ALA A 15 14.65 -1.52 -0.44
C ALA A 15 14.86 -2.86 -1.17
N LYS A 16 14.84 -3.94 -0.40
CA LYS A 16 14.76 -5.29 -0.96
C LYS A 16 13.30 -5.66 -1.14
N MET A 17 13.00 -6.34 -2.25
CA MET A 17 11.71 -7.00 -2.45
C MET A 17 11.52 -8.03 -1.33
N LEU A 18 10.35 -7.98 -0.72
CA LEU A 18 9.89 -8.87 0.34
C LEU A 18 8.42 -9.14 0.09
N GLU A 19 8.01 -10.38 0.31
CA GLU A 19 6.61 -10.80 0.16
C GLU A 19 5.70 -10.13 1.20
N LEU A 20 4.47 -9.86 0.79
CA LEU A 20 3.39 -9.49 1.68
C LEU A 20 2.81 -10.76 2.31
N THR A 21 2.60 -10.73 3.62
CA THR A 21 1.98 -11.84 4.37
C THR A 21 0.54 -11.55 4.77
N GLY A 22 0.10 -10.29 4.68
CA GLY A 22 -1.26 -9.89 4.97
C GLY A 22 -1.55 -8.45 4.60
N VAL A 23 -2.80 -8.20 4.21
CA VAL A 23 -3.31 -6.85 3.96
C VAL A 23 -4.69 -6.72 4.58
N ARG A 24 -4.91 -5.63 5.31
CA ARG A 24 -6.21 -5.33 5.93
C ARG A 24 -6.53 -3.85 5.81
N TYR A 25 -7.74 -3.55 5.34
CA TYR A 25 -8.27 -2.20 5.39
C TYR A 25 -8.86 -1.90 6.77
N LEU A 26 -8.37 -0.85 7.42
CA LEU A 26 -8.82 -0.36 8.72
C LEU A 26 -9.72 0.86 8.50
N ALA A 27 -11.02 0.61 8.32
CA ALA A 27 -12.00 1.64 7.96
C ALA A 27 -12.05 2.83 8.93
N TRP A 28 -11.72 2.61 10.21
CA TRP A 28 -11.71 3.65 11.24
C TRP A 28 -10.51 4.59 11.15
N GLU A 29 -9.39 4.15 10.56
CA GLU A 29 -8.19 4.96 10.29
C GLU A 29 -8.10 5.43 8.82
N ASP A 30 -9.01 4.96 7.96
CA ASP A 30 -8.94 5.13 6.49
C ASP A 30 -7.55 4.77 5.94
N ALA A 31 -7.03 3.61 6.34
CA ALA A 31 -5.68 3.15 6.03
C ALA A 31 -5.60 1.64 5.84
N PHE A 32 -4.55 1.20 5.16
CA PHE A 32 -4.23 -0.21 4.95
C PHE A 32 -3.08 -0.61 5.86
N GLU A 33 -3.32 -1.63 6.66
CA GLU A 33 -2.28 -2.34 7.39
C GLU A 33 -1.71 -3.42 6.48
N VAL A 34 -0.39 -3.41 6.28
CA VAL A 34 0.32 -4.28 5.35
C VAL A 34 1.47 -4.95 6.08
N ASP A 35 1.41 -6.28 6.18
CA ASP A 35 2.39 -7.11 6.86
C ASP A 35 3.38 -7.72 5.86
N PHE A 36 4.67 -7.73 6.21
CA PHE A 36 5.76 -8.30 5.40
C PHE A 36 6.40 -9.51 6.07
N GLU A 37 7.03 -10.37 5.26
CA GLU A 37 7.72 -11.57 5.76
C GLU A 37 8.87 -11.28 6.76
N ASP A 38 9.43 -10.06 6.75
CA ASP A 38 10.45 -9.63 7.72
C ASP A 38 9.87 -9.25 9.10
N GLY A 39 8.56 -9.43 9.27
CA GLY A 39 7.82 -9.14 10.49
C GLY A 39 7.50 -7.65 10.69
N LEU A 40 7.75 -6.80 9.69
CA LEU A 40 7.36 -5.40 9.73
C LEU A 40 5.94 -5.20 9.22
N THR A 41 5.21 -4.32 9.90
CA THR A 41 3.88 -3.87 9.51
C THR A 41 3.93 -2.39 9.14
N PHE A 42 3.35 -2.05 7.99
CA PHE A 42 3.22 -0.67 7.53
C PHE A 42 1.76 -0.25 7.54
N MET A 43 1.53 1.02 7.91
CA MET A 43 0.24 1.68 7.78
C MET A 43 0.29 2.61 6.59
N GLU A 44 -0.38 2.26 5.50
CA GLU A 44 -0.46 3.07 4.30
C GLU A 44 -1.81 3.79 4.22
N PRO A 45 -1.83 5.14 4.29
CA PRO A 45 -3.06 5.90 4.19
C PRO A 45 -3.77 5.67 2.85
N HIS A 46 -5.08 5.46 2.89
CA HIS A 46 -5.90 5.24 1.70
C HIS A 46 -5.82 6.44 0.74
N ALA A 47 -5.76 7.66 1.27
CA ALA A 47 -5.57 8.88 0.48
C ALA A 47 -4.29 8.85 -0.40
N THR A 48 -3.20 8.24 0.10
CA THR A 48 -1.94 8.12 -0.64
C THR A 48 -2.11 7.16 -1.82
N ILE A 49 -2.74 6.00 -1.59
CA ILE A 49 -3.06 5.00 -2.62
C ILE A 49 -3.97 5.61 -3.70
N ARG A 50 -5.05 6.29 -3.29
CA ARG A 50 -5.97 6.94 -4.24
C ARG A 50 -5.26 7.95 -5.12
N LYS A 51 -4.43 8.80 -4.52
CA LYS A 51 -3.67 9.83 -5.24
C LYS A 51 -2.73 9.21 -6.26
N ALA A 52 -2.00 8.15 -5.88
CA ALA A 52 -1.07 7.46 -6.77
C ALA A 52 -1.78 6.77 -7.94
N ASN A 53 -2.93 6.15 -7.68
CA ASN A 53 -3.70 5.38 -8.66
C ASN A 53 -4.81 6.18 -9.36
N LYS A 54 -4.92 7.50 -9.11
CA LYS A 54 -5.96 8.38 -9.68
C LYS A 54 -7.40 7.90 -9.41
N ILE A 55 -7.63 7.37 -8.22
CA ILE A 55 -8.95 6.91 -7.78
C ILE A 55 -9.83 8.11 -7.43
N LEU A 56 -11.10 8.08 -7.86
CA LEU A 56 -12.04 9.15 -7.57
C LEU A 56 -12.33 9.24 -6.05
N PRO A 57 -12.49 10.44 -5.47
CA PRO A 57 -12.74 10.59 -4.03
C PRO A 57 -14.02 9.92 -3.53
N LYS A 58 -15.02 9.71 -4.41
CA LYS A 58 -16.31 9.08 -4.08
C LYS A 58 -16.32 7.57 -4.29
N ALA A 59 -15.26 6.99 -4.84
CA ALA A 59 -15.21 5.54 -5.05
C ALA A 59 -15.11 4.84 -3.69
N GLU A 60 -15.95 3.86 -3.39
CA GLU A 60 -15.91 3.13 -2.11
C GLU A 60 -15.20 1.79 -2.32
N ILE A 61 -14.46 1.33 -1.31
CA ILE A 61 -13.79 0.03 -1.38
C ILE A 61 -14.85 -1.06 -1.41
N GLU A 62 -14.79 -1.91 -2.42
CA GLU A 62 -15.61 -3.10 -2.56
C GLU A 62 -14.88 -4.33 -1.99
N ARG A 63 -13.61 -4.52 -2.34
CA ARG A 63 -12.78 -5.62 -1.83
C ARG A 63 -11.29 -5.31 -1.93
N VAL A 64 -10.51 -6.00 -1.12
CA VAL A 64 -9.04 -6.01 -1.15
C VAL A 64 -8.60 -7.42 -1.52
N GLU A 65 -7.67 -7.52 -2.45
CA GLU A 65 -7.16 -8.79 -3.00
C GLU A 65 -5.64 -8.75 -3.00
N MET A 66 -4.99 -9.73 -2.38
CA MET A 66 -3.54 -9.86 -2.45
C MET A 66 -3.17 -10.56 -3.75
N ASP A 67 -2.02 -10.24 -4.34
CA ASP A 67 -1.48 -11.04 -5.42
C ASP A 67 -1.15 -12.44 -4.90
N GLU A 68 -1.75 -13.49 -5.49
CA GLU A 68 -1.60 -14.89 -5.07
C GLU A 68 -0.38 -15.60 -5.69
N GLU A 69 0.21 -15.05 -6.76
CA GLU A 69 1.30 -15.72 -7.46
C GLU A 69 2.67 -15.30 -6.92
N LEU A 70 2.91 -13.99 -6.78
CA LEU A 70 4.21 -13.46 -6.36
C LEU A 70 4.18 -12.81 -4.98
N HIS A 71 2.98 -12.60 -4.41
CA HIS A 71 2.77 -11.91 -3.15
C HIS A 71 3.47 -10.52 -3.13
N GLU A 72 3.62 -9.90 -4.31
CA GLU A 72 4.42 -8.68 -4.48
C GLU A 72 3.62 -7.39 -4.24
N GLY A 73 2.33 -7.52 -3.91
CA GLY A 73 1.43 -6.40 -3.75
C GLY A 73 -0.01 -6.83 -3.51
N PHE A 74 -0.91 -5.87 -3.63
CA PHE A 74 -2.34 -6.08 -3.53
C PHE A 74 -3.12 -5.09 -4.39
N PHE A 75 -4.37 -5.43 -4.63
CA PHE A 75 -5.35 -4.67 -5.38
C PHE A 75 -6.47 -4.19 -4.45
N VAL A 76 -6.85 -2.93 -4.62
CA VAL A 76 -8.06 -2.37 -4.00
C VAL A 76 -9.06 -2.15 -5.11
N HIS A 77 -10.14 -2.93 -5.08
CA HIS A 77 -11.24 -2.83 -6.03
C HIS A 77 -12.31 -1.91 -5.46
N TYR A 78 -12.81 -1.00 -6.28
CA TYR A 78 -13.81 -0.02 -5.88
C TYR A 78 -15.14 -0.28 -6.58
N ASN A 79 -16.23 0.13 -5.93
CA ASN A 79 -17.62 -0.05 -6.40
C ASN A 79 -17.96 0.58 -7.76
N ASN A 80 -17.08 1.44 -8.29
CA ASN A 80 -17.24 2.11 -9.58
C ASN A 80 -16.38 1.47 -10.69
N GLY A 81 -15.81 0.30 -10.44
CA GLY A 81 -14.95 -0.44 -11.38
C GLY A 81 -13.52 0.08 -11.47
N GLN A 82 -13.13 1.06 -10.66
CA GLN A 82 -11.72 1.43 -10.54
C GLN A 82 -10.96 0.38 -9.71
N THR A 83 -9.69 0.20 -10.02
CA THR A 83 -8.76 -0.64 -9.25
C THR A 83 -7.50 0.17 -8.95
N ALA A 84 -7.06 0.15 -7.69
CA ALA A 84 -5.73 0.62 -7.33
C ALA A 84 -4.81 -0.59 -7.18
N GLU A 85 -3.65 -0.53 -7.82
CA GLU A 85 -2.58 -1.50 -7.64
C GLU A 85 -1.56 -0.92 -6.65
N VAL A 86 -1.14 -1.73 -5.69
CA VAL A 86 -0.24 -1.31 -4.62
C VAL A 86 0.86 -2.35 -4.46
N SER A 87 2.05 -2.04 -4.98
CA SER A 87 3.21 -2.92 -4.91
C SER A 87 3.97 -2.81 -3.58
N TRP A 88 4.75 -3.83 -3.25
CA TRP A 88 5.68 -3.85 -2.12
C TRP A 88 6.55 -2.59 -2.09
N ALA A 89 7.03 -2.14 -3.25
CA ALA A 89 7.90 -0.99 -3.38
C ALA A 89 7.19 0.31 -3.01
N PHE A 90 5.90 0.46 -3.38
CA PHE A 90 5.11 1.62 -2.97
C PHE A 90 5.02 1.74 -1.43
N ILE A 91 4.90 0.61 -0.75
CA ILE A 91 4.82 0.55 0.71
C ILE A 91 6.20 0.73 1.35
N ARG A 92 7.26 0.15 0.76
CA ARG A 92 8.61 0.10 1.35
C ARG A 92 9.49 1.28 1.00
N GLU A 93 9.16 2.02 -0.05
CA GLU A 93 10.02 3.07 -0.58
C GLU A 93 9.36 4.45 -0.59
N LEU A 94 10.20 5.47 -0.41
CA LEU A 94 9.83 6.84 -0.68
C LEU A 94 9.74 7.06 -2.20
N PRO A 95 8.88 8.00 -2.66
CA PRO A 95 8.84 8.38 -4.07
C PRO A 95 10.23 8.79 -4.59
N PRO A 96 10.55 8.53 -5.88
CA PRO A 96 11.79 8.98 -6.47
C PRO A 96 11.96 10.49 -6.32
N ARG A 97 13.18 10.93 -5.99
CA ARG A 97 13.51 12.35 -5.94
C ARG A 97 13.36 12.91 -7.35
N LYS A 98 12.66 14.04 -7.50
CA LYS A 98 12.66 14.77 -8.77
C LYS A 98 14.10 15.23 -9.04
N HIS A 99 14.72 14.69 -10.09
CA HIS A 99 15.91 15.31 -10.65
C HIS A 99 15.49 16.66 -11.25
N LYS A 100 16.15 17.73 -10.83
CA LYS A 100 15.98 19.05 -11.41
C LYS A 100 16.79 19.15 -12.69
#